data_AF-A0A662VJG8-F1
#
_entry.id   AF-A0A662VJG8-F1
#
_cell.length_a   1.000
_cell.length_b   1.000
_cell.length_c   1.000
_cell.angle_alpha   90.00
_cell.angle_beta   90.00
_cell.angle_gamma   90.00
#
_symmetry.space_group_name_H-M   'P 1'
#
loop_
_entity.id
_entity.type
_entity.pdbx_description
1 polymer ?
#
loop_
_entity_poly.entity_id
_entity_poly.type
_entity_poly.pdbx_seq_one_letter_code
_entity_poly.pdbx_strand_id
1 'polypeptide(L)' 'MDPEICHGKPVFKGTRIMVWQVLEMLRLGYKEEEILERFPSLTKDHIREALRFAVG' A
#
# COMPACT_ATOMS: atom_id res chain seq x y z
N MET A 1 -21.26 5.87 -7.89
CA MET A 1 -20.23 6.32 -6.94
C MET A 1 -18.88 5.96 -7.55
N ASP A 2 -18.47 6.69 -8.57
CA ASP A 2 -17.11 6.56 -9.13
C ASP A 2 -16.58 7.96 -9.39
N PRO A 3 -16.11 8.64 -8.34
CA PRO A 3 -15.33 9.84 -8.49
C PRO A 3 -13.86 9.41 -8.49
N GLU A 4 -13.26 9.46 -9.67
CA GLU A 4 -11.93 10.02 -9.82
C GLU A 4 -10.85 9.36 -8.96
N ILE A 5 -10.15 8.42 -9.59
CA ILE A 5 -8.74 8.12 -9.34
C ILE A 5 -8.00 9.46 -9.17
N CYS A 6 -7.93 9.97 -7.94
CA CYS A 6 -7.29 11.23 -7.62
C CYS A 6 -5.83 11.15 -8.06
N HIS A 7 -5.50 11.79 -9.18
CA HIS A 7 -4.14 12.00 -9.67
C HIS A 7 -3.24 10.75 -9.72
N GLY A 8 -3.77 9.63 -10.21
CA GLY A 8 -2.95 8.64 -10.91
C GLY A 8 -2.04 7.72 -10.07
N LYS A 9 -2.31 7.50 -8.78
CA LYS A 9 -1.65 6.41 -8.02
C LYS A 9 -2.63 5.69 -7.10
N PRO A 10 -2.71 4.34 -7.11
CA PRO A 10 -3.62 3.59 -6.25
C PRO A 10 -3.27 3.77 -4.78
N VAL A 11 -4.31 3.88 -3.94
CA VAL A 11 -4.23 4.00 -2.48
C VAL A 11 -4.95 2.84 -1.80
N PHE A 12 -4.53 2.44 -0.60
CA PHE A 12 -5.26 1.40 0.14
C PHE A 12 -6.60 1.95 0.63
N LYS A 13 -7.66 1.16 0.45
CA LYS A 13 -9.04 1.54 0.81
C LYS A 13 -9.12 1.93 2.28
N GLY A 14 -9.75 3.07 2.57
CA GLY A 14 -9.87 3.58 3.94
C GLY A 14 -8.60 4.22 4.50
N THR A 15 -7.56 4.37 3.68
CA THR A 15 -6.32 5.06 4.07
C THR A 15 -5.98 6.17 3.06
N ARG A 16 -5.00 7.00 3.41
CA ARG A 16 -4.36 7.94 2.48
C ARG A 16 -2.97 7.47 2.05
N ILE A 17 -2.71 6.16 2.14
CA ILE A 17 -1.40 5.57 1.88
C ILE A 17 -1.38 5.01 0.47
N MET A 18 -0.38 5.43 -0.31
CA MET A 18 -0.19 4.97 -1.68
C MET A 18 0.38 3.55 -1.71
N VAL A 19 -0.15 2.71 -2.60
CA VAL A 19 0.33 1.35 -2.83
C VAL A 19 1.82 1.36 -3.24
N TRP A 20 2.22 2.32 -4.08
CA TRP A 20 3.62 2.50 -4.48
C TRP A 20 4.56 2.70 -3.27
N GLN A 21 4.13 3.45 -2.25
CA GLN A 21 4.98 3.72 -1.10
C GLN A 21 5.29 2.45 -0.31
N VAL A 22 4.30 1.57 -0.15
CA VAL A 22 4.50 0.24 0.48
C VAL A 22 5.39 -0.64 -0.40
N LEU A 23 5.17 -0.65 -1.72
CA LEU A 23 6.00 -1.39 -2.65
C LEU A 23 7.46 -0.92 -2.65
N GLU A 24 7.70 0.39 -2.57
CA GLU A 24 9.04 0.96 -2.48
C GLU A 24 9.74 0.52 -1.19
N MET A 25 9.05 0.53 -0.05
CA MET A 25 9.59 0.00 1.20
C MET A 25 9.91 -1.49 1.12
N LEU A 26 9.02 -2.30 0.54
CA LEU A 26 9.29 -3.72 0.32
C LEU A 26 10.53 -3.92 -0.57
N ARG A 27 10.69 -3.10 -1.62
CA ARG A 27 11.88 -3.12 -2.50
C ARG A 27 13.16 -2.70 -1.78
N LEU A 28 13.08 -1.80 -0.81
CA LEU A 28 14.19 -1.39 0.06
C LEU A 28 14.53 -2.45 1.13
N GLY A 29 13.75 -3.54 1.23
CA GLY A 29 14.00 -4.64 2.16
C GLY A 29 13.34 -4.48 3.53
N TYR A 30 12.40 -3.54 3.68
CA TYR A 30 11.61 -3.44 4.91
C TYR A 30 10.72 -4.67 5.08
N LYS A 31 10.61 -5.16 6.31
CA LYS A 31 9.68 -6.23 6.67
C LYS A 31 8.25 -5.70 6.76
N GLU A 32 7.28 -6.60 6.56
CA GLU A 32 5.86 -6.27 6.67
C GLU A 32 5.52 -5.68 8.05
N GLU A 33 6.11 -6.21 9.14
CA GLU A 33 5.89 -5.69 10.49
C GLU A 33 6.35 -4.23 10.63
N GLU A 34 7.53 -3.89 10.10
CA GLU A 34 8.08 -2.53 10.16
C GLU A 34 7.21 -1.54 9.39
N ILE A 35 6.63 -1.97 8.27
CA ILE A 35 5.69 -1.16 7.48
C ILE A 35 4.39 -0.92 8.27
N LEU A 36 3.88 -1.95 8.95
CA LEU A 36 2.67 -1.85 9.77
C LEU A 36 2.87 -1.00 11.03
N GLU A 37 4.06 -1.04 11.63
CA GLU A 37 4.43 -0.15 12.74
C GLU A 37 4.48 1.33 12.29
N ARG A 38 5.01 1.58 11.10
CA ARG A 38 5.08 2.93 10.51
C ARG A 38 3.71 3.43 10.06
N PHE A 39 2.85 2.52 9.62
CA PHE A 39 1.51 2.81 9.13
C PHE A 39 0.47 1.98 9.89
N PRO A 40 0.06 2.42 11.09
CA PRO A 40 -0.93 1.70 11.90
C PRO A 40 -2.33 1.63 11.27
N SER A 41 -2.57 2.39 10.20
CA SER A 41 -3.80 2.29 9.38
C SER A 41 -3.74 1.19 8.32
N LEU A 42 -2.56 0.59 8.09
CA LEU A 42 -2.42 -0.57 7.23
C LEU A 42 -2.68 -1.85 8.00
N THR A 43 -3.08 -2.88 7.25
CA THR A 43 -3.26 -4.23 7.73
C THR A 43 -2.37 -5.15 6.92
N LYS A 44 -2.13 -6.37 7.41
CA LYS A 44 -1.40 -7.39 6.65
C LYS A 44 -2.03 -7.65 5.28
N ASP A 45 -3.36 -7.55 5.16
CA ASP A 45 -4.05 -7.74 3.89
C ASP A 45 -3.76 -6.62 2.89
N HIS A 46 -3.60 -5.37 3.35
CA HIS A 46 -3.12 -4.28 2.49
C HIS A 46 -1.73 -4.58 1.93
N ILE A 47 -0.79 -5.08 2.74
CA ILE A 47 0.56 -5.44 2.27
C ILE A 47 0.48 -6.56 1.22
N ARG A 48 -0.34 -7.58 1.45
CA ARG A 48 -0.57 -8.66 0.47
C ARG A 48 -1.23 -8.17 -0.81
N GLU A 49 -2.17 -7.23 -0.73
CA GLU A 49 -2.76 -6.58 -1.92
C GLU A 49 -1.72 -5.80 -2.71
N ALA A 50 -0.81 -5.09 -2.02
CA ALA A 50 0.29 -4.39 -2.67
C ALA A 50 1.16 -5.36 -3.48
N LEU A 51 1.55 -6.48 -2.86
CA LEU A 51 2.34 -7.52 -3.53
C LEU A 51 1.60 -8.12 -4.74
N ARG A 52 0.29 -8.38 -4.62
CA ARG A 52 -0.52 -8.83 -5.76
C ARG A 52 -0.56 -7.79 -6.89
N PHE A 53 -0.65 -6.51 -6.53
CA PHE A 53 -0.63 -5.41 -7.49
C PHE A 53 0.71 -5.31 -8.24
N ALA A 54 1.84 -5.67 -7.60
CA ALA A 54 3.16 -5.61 -8.23
C ALA A 54 3.46 -6.78 -9.19
N VAL A 55 2.73 -7.89 -9.09
CA VAL A 55 2.92 -9.08 -9.93
C VAL A 55 1.92 -9.09 -11.12
N GLY A 56 0.97 -8.16 -11.13
CA GLY A 56 -0.06 -8.01 -12.17
C GLY A 56 0.30 -7.00 -13.26
#